data_AF-A0A941AMT8-F1
#
_entry.id   AF-A0A941AMT8-F1
#
_cell.length_a   1.000
_cell.length_b   1.000
_cell.length_c   1.000
_cell.angle_alpha   90.00
_cell.angle_beta   90.00
_cell.angle_gamma   90.00
#
_symmetry.space_group_name_H-M   'P 1'
#
loop_
_entity.id
_entity.type
_entity.pdbx_description
1 polymer ?
#
loop_
_entity_poly.entity_id
_entity_poly.type
_entity_poly.pdbx_seq_one_letter_code
_entity_poly.pdbx_strand_id
1 'polypeptide(L)'
;MKRSLAGIVSILIPVLLLLLIINFFVGVAPIENIQGLPVIMPIILCPIGGAIGFVSYRAQKDMLSLIGMISNFILFLFPILYHVIGTLLLGV
;
A
#
# COMPACT_ATOMS: atom_id res chain seq x y z
N MET A 1 25.37 -5.77 3.77
CA MET A 1 23.91 -5.70 4.04
C MET A 1 23.23 -6.84 3.28
N LYS A 2 22.80 -7.92 3.97
CA LYS A 2 21.96 -8.93 3.32
C LYS A 2 20.56 -8.32 3.19
N ARG A 3 20.08 -8.15 1.96
CA ARG A 3 18.71 -7.69 1.69
C ARG A 3 17.80 -8.89 1.85
N SER A 4 16.76 -8.75 2.67
CA SER A 4 15.76 -9.79 2.80
C SER A 4 14.90 -9.87 1.54
N LEU A 5 14.79 -11.05 0.93
CA LEU A 5 13.82 -11.30 -0.14
C LEU A 5 12.39 -10.97 0.32
N ALA A 6 12.04 -11.31 1.57
CA ALA A 6 10.75 -10.96 2.15
C ALA A 6 10.59 -9.44 2.34
N GLY A 7 11.67 -8.71 2.69
CA GLY A 7 11.66 -7.25 2.74
C GLY A 7 11.41 -6.61 1.38
N ILE A 8 11.97 -7.18 0.30
CA ILE A 8 11.71 -6.74 -1.07
C ILE A 8 10.23 -6.97 -1.44
N VAL A 9 9.68 -8.15 -1.15
CA VAL A 9 8.25 -8.45 -1.38
C VAL A 9 7.35 -7.49 -0.60
N SER A 10 7.70 -7.17 0.64
CA SER A 10 6.98 -6.19 1.47
C SER A 10 6.94 -4.81 0.81
N ILE A 11 8.03 -4.34 0.19
CA ILE A 11 8.08 -3.05 -0.53
C ILE A 11 7.28 -3.09 -1.84
N LEU A 12 7.29 -4.21 -2.56
CA LEU A 12 6.61 -4.30 -3.85
C LEU A 12 5.09 -4.10 -3.73
N ILE A 13 4.48 -4.58 -2.64
CA ILE A 13 3.03 -4.44 -2.40
C ILE A 13 2.57 -2.98 -2.42
N PRO A 14 3.06 -2.08 -1.54
CA PRO A 14 2.63 -0.68 -1.53
C PRO A 14 3.07 0.07 -2.78
N VAL A 15 4.20 -0.28 -3.42
CA VAL A 15 4.61 0.35 -4.69
C VAL A 15 3.62 0.04 -5.81
N LEU A 16 3.23 -1.23 -5.99
CA LEU A 16 2.27 -1.63 -7.03
C LEU A 16 0.89 -1.02 -6.78
N LEU A 17 0.46 -1.00 -5.52
CA LEU A 17 -0.80 -0.37 -5.13
C LEU A 17 -0.80 1.14 -5.36
N LEU A 18 0.29 1.83 -5.01
CA LEU A 18 0.43 3.26 -5.25
C LEU A 18 0.36 3.57 -6.75
N LEU A 19 1.04 2.78 -7.59
CA LEU A 19 0.94 2.92 -9.04
C LEU A 19 -0.48 2.72 -9.54
N LEU A 20 -1.22 1.74 -9.00
CA LEU A 20 -2.62 1.51 -9.38
C LEU A 20 -3.54 2.65 -8.93
N ILE A 21 -3.32 3.21 -7.74
CA ILE A 21 -4.06 4.38 -7.22
C ILE A 21 -3.77 5.62 -8.07
N ILE A 22 -2.50 5.89 -8.38
CA ILE A 22 -2.13 7.00 -9.27
C ILE A 22 -2.78 6.79 -10.65
N ASN A 23 -2.72 5.57 -11.19
CA ASN A 23 -3.35 5.25 -12.46
C ASN A 23 -4.86 5.50 -12.42
N PHE A 24 -5.54 5.16 -11.32
CA PHE A 24 -6.97 5.39 -11.14
C PHE A 24 -7.34 6.88 -11.19
N PHE A 25 -6.54 7.76 -10.57
CA PHE A 25 -6.82 9.19 -10.57
C PHE A 25 -6.39 9.93 -11.84
N VAL A 26 -5.26 9.53 -12.44
CA VAL A 26 -4.65 10.23 -13.58
C VAL A 26 -5.12 9.65 -14.92
N GLY A 27 -5.54 8.39 -14.95
CA GLY A 27 -5.97 7.71 -16.18
C GLY A 27 -4.84 7.41 -17.16
N VAL A 28 -3.62 7.12 -16.67
CA VAL A 28 -2.42 6.89 -17.52
C VAL A 28 -2.60 5.66 -18.42
N ALA A 29 -3.14 4.57 -17.88
CA ALA A 29 -3.42 3.33 -18.58
C ALA A 29 -4.94 3.04 -18.55
N PRO A 30 -5.54 2.61 -19.69
CA PRO A 30 -6.96 2.29 -19.79
C PRO A 30 -7.23 0.96 -19.10
N ILE A 31 -7.34 0.98 -17.77
CA ILE A 31 -7.82 -0.16 -17.01
C ILE A 31 -9.32 0.05 -16.78
N GLU A 32 -10.08 -0.32 -17.81
CA GLU A 32 -11.53 -0.23 -17.79
C GLU A 32 -12.10 -1.21 -16.75
N ASN A 33 -13.14 -0.80 -16.02
CA ASN A 33 -13.93 -1.61 -15.08
C ASN A 33 -13.40 -1.84 -13.65
N ILE A 34 -12.22 -1.33 -13.26
CA ILE A 34 -11.76 -1.51 -11.86
C ILE A 34 -12.48 -0.59 -10.85
N GLN A 35 -13.17 0.46 -11.29
CA GLN A 35 -13.90 1.41 -10.41
C GLN A 35 -13.08 1.80 -9.16
N GLY A 36 -13.69 2.17 -8.03
CA GLY A 36 -12.96 2.56 -6.80
C GLY A 36 -12.10 1.45 -6.15
N LEU A 37 -11.96 0.26 -6.78
CA LEU A 37 -11.19 -0.86 -6.25
C LEU A 37 -9.75 -0.50 -5.88
N PRO A 38 -8.97 0.22 -6.72
CA PRO A 38 -7.58 0.59 -6.38
C PRO A 38 -7.47 1.35 -5.05
N VAL A 39 -8.49 2.16 -4.72
CA VAL A 39 -8.54 2.91 -3.47
C VAL A 39 -8.84 1.99 -2.29
N ILE A 40 -9.60 0.90 -2.45
CA ILE A 40 -9.95 -0.03 -1.37
C ILE A 40 -8.89 -1.12 -1.15
N MET A 41 -8.21 -1.55 -2.21
CA MET A 41 -7.21 -2.64 -2.16
C MET A 41 -6.16 -2.53 -1.04
N PRO A 42 -5.63 -1.34 -0.69
CA PRO A 42 -4.69 -1.21 0.43
C PRO A 42 -5.23 -1.71 1.77
N ILE A 43 -6.55 -1.67 2.03
CA ILE A 43 -7.13 -2.21 3.27
C ILE A 43 -6.82 -3.71 3.43
N ILE A 44 -6.80 -4.46 2.32
CA ILE A 44 -6.62 -5.91 2.34
C ILE A 44 -5.14 -6.27 2.18
N LEU A 45 -4.48 -5.68 1.19
CA LEU A 45 -3.14 -6.10 0.77
C LEU A 45 -2.02 -5.48 1.61
N CYS A 46 -2.19 -4.25 2.12
CA CYS A 46 -1.15 -3.63 2.94
C CYS A 46 -0.96 -4.29 4.32
N PRO A 47 -1.99 -4.80 5.03
CA PRO A 47 -1.76 -5.60 6.23
C PRO A 47 -0.89 -6.84 5.98
N ILE A 48 -1.09 -7.51 4.84
CA ILE A 48 -0.28 -8.67 4.43
C ILE A 48 1.18 -8.22 4.20
N GLY A 49 1.38 -7.16 3.41
CA GLY A 49 2.72 -6.62 3.15
C GLY A 49 3.42 -6.09 4.40
N GLY A 50 2.67 -5.47 5.30
CA GLY A 50 3.13 -5.01 6.60
C GLY A 50 3.55 -6.15 7.51
N ALA A 51 2.77 -7.24 7.57
CA ALA A 51 3.12 -8.45 8.33
C ALA A 51 4.40 -9.12 7.80
N ILE A 52 4.54 -9.24 6.47
CA ILE A 52 5.76 -9.74 5.83
C ILE A 52 6.96 -8.86 6.20
N GLY A 53 6.80 -7.54 6.11
CA GLY A 53 7.82 -6.56 6.49
C GLY A 53 8.22 -6.67 7.96
N PHE A 54 7.25 -6.83 8.86
CA PHE A 54 7.47 -6.99 10.30
C PHE A 54 8.25 -8.26 10.62
N VAL A 55 7.84 -9.42 10.08
CA VAL A 55 8.54 -10.70 10.29
C VAL A 55 9.96 -10.62 9.75
N SER A 56 10.13 -10.06 8.55
CA SER A 56 11.43 -9.88 7.91
C SER A 56 12.34 -8.95 8.72
N TYR A 57 11.81 -7.82 9.20
CA TYR A 57 12.55 -6.87 10.02
C TYR A 57 12.96 -7.48 11.37
N ARG A 58 12.10 -8.31 11.98
CA ARG A 58 12.45 -9.01 13.22
C ARG A 58 13.63 -9.97 13.02
N ALA A 59 13.71 -10.64 11.88
CA ALA A 59 14.76 -11.61 11.57
C ALA A 59 16.09 -10.98 11.15
N GLN A 60 16.06 -9.94 10.31
CA GLN A 60 17.27 -9.39 9.67
C GLN A 60 17.62 -7.97 10.11
N LYS A 61 16.69 -7.27 10.78
CA LYS A 61 16.83 -5.86 11.23
C LYS A 61 17.29 -4.91 10.11
N ASP A 62 16.94 -5.23 8.86
CA ASP A 62 17.39 -4.48 7.70
C ASP A 62 16.45 -3.31 7.36
N MET A 63 17.04 -2.28 6.75
CA MET A 63 16.33 -1.04 6.41
C MET A 63 15.25 -1.24 5.35
N LEU A 64 15.38 -2.21 4.43
CA LEU A 64 14.35 -2.48 3.42
C LEU A 64 13.09 -3.04 4.06
N SER A 65 13.22 -4.00 4.97
CA SER A 65 12.07 -4.54 5.71
C SER A 65 11.35 -3.45 6.53
N LEU A 66 12.10 -2.52 7.13
CA LEU A 66 11.52 -1.38 7.84
C LEU A 66 10.75 -0.45 6.90
N ILE A 67 11.34 -0.09 5.75
CA ILE A 67 10.68 0.75 4.74
C ILE A 67 9.42 0.07 4.20
N GLY A 68 9.50 -1.23 3.89
CA GLY A 68 8.35 -2.02 3.44
C GLY A 68 7.21 -2.01 4.46
N MET A 69 7.51 -2.25 5.73
CA MET A 69 6.52 -2.20 6.79
C MET A 69 5.87 -0.81 6.94
N ILE A 70 6.68 0.26 7.00
CA ILE A 70 6.18 1.64 7.16
C ILE A 70 5.34 2.06 5.95
N SER A 71 5.80 1.78 4.73
CA SER A 71 5.07 2.12 3.50
C SER A 71 3.73 1.39 3.39
N ASN A 72 3.66 0.12 3.78
CA ASN A 72 2.39 -0.60 3.89
C ASN A 72 1.46 0.06 4.93
N PHE A 73 1.98 0.44 6.10
CA PHE A 73 1.15 1.08 7.12
C PHE A 73 0.60 2.44 6.64
N ILE A 74 1.43 3.26 6.00
CA ILE A 74 0.98 4.55 5.43
C ILE A 74 -0.10 4.32 4.37
N LEU A 75 0.14 3.39 3.44
CA LEU A 75 -0.81 3.14 2.36
C LEU A 75 -2.09 2.45 2.83
N PHE A 76 -2.05 1.68 3.92
CA PHE A 76 -3.23 1.14 4.60
C PHE A 76 -4.15 2.25 5.14
N LEU A 77 -3.60 3.39 5.58
CA LEU A 77 -4.40 4.51 6.08
C LEU A 77 -5.04 5.33 4.96
N PHE A 78 -4.49 5.30 3.75
CA PHE A 78 -4.98 6.07 2.61
C PHE A 78 -6.49 5.88 2.33
N PRO A 79 -7.05 4.66 2.27
CA PRO A 79 -8.46 4.44 1.96
C PRO A 79 -9.37 5.00 3.05
N ILE A 80 -8.95 4.91 4.32
CA ILE A 80 -9.69 5.44 5.47
C ILE A 80 -9.73 6.97 5.36
N LEU A 81 -8.56 7.60 5.17
CA LEU A 81 -8.48 9.06 5.02
C LEU A 81 -9.27 9.54 3.81
N TYR A 82 -9.19 8.84 2.68
CA TYR A 82 -9.93 9.17 1.47
C TYR A 82 -11.45 9.19 1.72
N HIS A 83 -12.01 8.17 2.37
CA HIS A 83 -13.44 8.13 2.66
C HIS A 83 -13.84 9.14 3.74
N VAL A 84 -13.05 9.29 4.81
CA VAL A 84 -13.35 10.27 5.87
C VAL A 84 -13.35 11.69 5.30
N ILE A 85 -12.33 12.06 4.52
CA ILE A 85 -12.26 13.38 3.89
C ILE A 85 -13.38 13.53 2.86
N GLY A 86 -13.66 12.49 2.06
CA GLY A 86 -14.77 12.47 1.11
C GLY A 86 -16.11 12.77 1.77
N THR A 87 -16.44 12.07 2.86
CA THR A 87 -17.67 12.30 3.63
C THR A 87 -17.71 13.69 4.28
N LEU A 88 -16.59 14.15 4.85
CA LEU A 88 -16.55 15.48 5.48
C LEU A 88 -16.72 16.63 4.47
N LEU A 89 -16.16 16.50 3.26
CA LEU A 89 -16.22 17.54 2.24
C LEU A 89 -17.51 17.49 1.41
N LEU A 90 -18.04 16.29 1.16
CA LEU A 90 -19.17 16.08 0.24
C LEU A 90 -20.49 15.81 0.96
N GLY A 91 -20.47 15.61 2.28
CA GLY A 91 -21.68 15.51 3.12
C GLY A 91 -22.51 14.25 2.91
N VAL A 92 -21.92 13.18 2.35
CA VAL A 92 -22.56 11.87 2.12
C VAL A 92 -21.83 10.77 2.89
#